data_AF-A0A935XPT0-F1
#
_entry.id   AF-A0A935XPT0-F1
#
_cell.length_a   1.000
_cell.length_b   1.000
_cell.length_c   1.000
_cell.angle_alpha   90.00
_cell.angle_beta   90.00
_cell.angle_gamma   90.00
#
_symmetry.space_group_name_H-M   'P 1'
#
loop_
_entity.id
_entity.type
_entity.pdbx_description
1 polymer ?
#
loop_
_entity_poly.entity_id
_entity_poly.type
_entity_poly.pdbx_seq_one_letter_code
_entity_poly.pdbx_strand_id
1 'polypeptide(L)'
;MQRRIGRMSSPETPPGHALPADSVTIRELPLVRPLVWLAMGWRDLLRAPGASLLHGLLVAVGGWVILVLTLRWWYLLPGAFSGFVLVGPILATGLYELSRRLAAGEPATLAAVFAAWKRGTRPLVWLGLGLALAGTLWVMLSAVLVALFVRAPITDIEAFLRHIVLSQGSNLFPLWLMAGGLGASIVFALTVIS
;
A
#
# COMPACT_ATOMS: atom_id res chain seq x y z
N MET A 1 -19.87 68.70 -47.49
CA MET A 1 -20.75 67.62 -48.00
C MET A 1 -20.06 66.29 -47.67
N GLN A 2 -20.84 65.32 -47.21
CA GLN A 2 -20.49 64.15 -46.39
C GLN A 2 -19.56 63.10 -47.04
N ARG A 3 -18.74 62.43 -46.22
CA ARG A 3 -18.82 60.97 -45.96
C ARG A 3 -17.80 60.54 -44.88
N ARG A 4 -18.28 60.42 -43.63
CA ARG A 4 -17.61 59.64 -42.58
C ARG A 4 -17.76 58.17 -42.94
N ILE A 5 -16.67 57.52 -43.31
CA ILE A 5 -16.62 56.08 -43.51
C ILE A 5 -16.61 55.45 -42.12
N GLY A 6 -17.61 54.60 -41.87
CA GLY A 6 -17.78 53.88 -40.62
C GLY A 6 -16.56 53.00 -40.34
N ARG A 7 -16.00 53.14 -39.16
CA ARG A 7 -14.99 52.24 -38.62
C ARG A 7 -15.68 50.89 -38.38
N MET A 8 -15.38 49.89 -39.21
CA MET A 8 -15.77 48.51 -38.97
C MET A 8 -15.19 48.10 -37.61
N SER A 9 -16.06 47.74 -36.68
CA SER A 9 -15.71 47.07 -35.44
C SER A 9 -14.96 45.80 -35.77
N SER A 10 -13.69 45.71 -35.35
CA SER A 10 -12.94 44.46 -35.36
C SER A 10 -13.75 43.37 -34.64
N PRO A 11 -13.77 42.12 -35.12
CA PRO A 11 -14.33 41.03 -34.34
C PRO A 11 -13.53 40.91 -33.04
N GLU A 12 -14.19 41.06 -31.90
CA GLU A 12 -13.60 40.65 -30.63
C GLU A 12 -13.36 39.14 -30.71
N THR A 13 -12.08 38.75 -30.73
CA THR A 13 -11.71 37.35 -30.55
C THR A 13 -12.24 36.94 -29.17
N PRO A 14 -13.11 35.92 -29.07
CA PRO A 14 -13.58 35.47 -27.78
C PRO A 14 -12.36 35.09 -26.94
N PRO A 15 -12.31 35.42 -25.64
CA PRO A 15 -11.18 35.05 -24.79
C PRO A 15 -11.00 33.54 -24.89
N GLY A 16 -9.90 33.14 -25.56
CA GLY A 16 -9.43 31.77 -25.57
C GLY A 16 -9.37 31.34 -24.12
N HIS A 17 -10.04 30.24 -23.80
CA HIS A 17 -10.04 29.70 -22.45
C HIS A 17 -8.59 29.41 -22.07
N ALA A 18 -7.96 30.36 -21.37
CA ALA A 18 -6.67 30.16 -20.76
C ALA A 18 -6.85 29.01 -19.79
N LEU A 19 -6.38 27.83 -20.18
CA LEU A 19 -6.39 26.66 -19.30
C LEU A 19 -5.68 27.08 -18.00
N PRO A 20 -6.36 27.00 -16.84
CA PRO A 20 -5.82 27.53 -15.60
C PRO A 20 -4.46 26.88 -15.26
N ALA A 21 -3.63 27.66 -14.56
CA ALA A 21 -2.21 27.45 -14.29
C ALA A 21 -1.86 26.26 -13.37
N ASP A 22 -2.57 25.14 -13.46
CA ASP A 22 -2.29 23.90 -12.74
C ASP A 22 -2.23 22.71 -13.71
N SER A 23 -1.34 22.78 -14.70
CA SER A 23 -1.03 21.61 -15.51
C SER A 23 -0.26 20.60 -14.64
N VAL A 24 -0.98 19.64 -14.06
CA VAL A 24 -0.38 18.47 -13.40
C VAL A 24 0.57 17.82 -14.39
N THR A 25 1.88 18.02 -14.19
CA THR A 25 2.89 17.45 -15.08
C THR A 25 3.03 15.98 -14.74
N ILE A 26 2.41 15.13 -15.57
CA ILE A 26 2.54 13.67 -15.44
C ILE A 26 3.99 13.30 -15.79
N ARG A 27 4.75 12.82 -14.81
CA ARG A 27 6.08 12.25 -15.09
C ARG A 27 5.91 10.84 -15.62
N GLU A 28 6.31 10.64 -16.87
CA GLU A 28 6.49 9.30 -17.41
C GLU A 28 7.66 8.62 -16.70
N LEU A 29 7.37 7.50 -16.03
CA LEU A 29 8.36 6.71 -15.31
C LEU A 29 8.58 5.39 -16.08
N PRO A 30 9.83 5.00 -16.35
CA PRO A 30 10.12 3.73 -16.99
C PRO A 30 9.73 2.57 -16.07
N LEU A 31 9.30 1.43 -16.64
CA LEU A 31 8.88 0.23 -15.90
C LEU A 31 9.93 -0.31 -14.92
N VAL A 32 11.21 -0.02 -15.16
CA VAL A 32 12.33 -0.44 -14.30
C VAL A 32 12.55 0.47 -13.07
N ARG A 33 11.81 1.58 -12.95
CA ARG A 33 12.00 2.54 -11.86
C ARG A 33 11.84 1.95 -10.45
N PRO A 34 10.89 1.03 -10.17
CA PRO A 34 10.78 0.39 -8.86
C PRO A 34 12.06 -0.34 -8.42
N LEU A 35 12.80 -0.94 -9.36
CA LEU A 35 14.08 -1.60 -9.07
C LEU A 35 15.14 -0.59 -8.63
N VAL A 36 15.13 0.61 -9.22
CA VAL A 36 16.02 1.71 -8.82
C VAL A 36 15.69 2.19 -7.42
N TRP A 37 14.39 2.32 -7.07
CA TRP A 37 13.97 2.69 -5.72
C TRP A 37 14.41 1.66 -4.68
N LEU A 38 14.29 0.37 -5.00
CA LEU A 38 14.76 -0.71 -4.13
C LEU A 38 16.27 -0.64 -3.91
N ALA A 39 17.05 -0.43 -4.98
CA ALA A 39 18.50 -0.27 -4.89
C ALA A 39 18.91 0.97 -4.06
N MET A 40 18.14 2.07 -4.15
CA MET A 40 18.37 3.25 -3.31
C MET A 40 18.04 2.97 -1.84
N GLY A 41 16.92 2.31 -1.55
CA GLY A 41 16.57 1.90 -0.19
C GLY A 41 17.63 0.97 0.43
N TRP A 42 18.20 0.06 -0.36
CA TRP A 42 19.31 -0.79 0.09
C TRP A 42 20.56 0.03 0.43
N ARG A 43 20.88 1.04 -0.38
CA ARG A 43 22.01 1.95 -0.09
C ARG A 43 21.77 2.79 1.17
N ASP A 44 20.54 3.23 1.40
CA ASP A 44 20.16 3.98 2.60
C ASP A 44 20.31 3.11 3.87
N LEU A 45 19.88 1.84 3.79
CA LEU A 45 20.09 0.84 4.85
C LEU A 45 21.59 0.70 5.17
N LEU A 46 22.45 0.57 4.15
CA LEU A 46 23.89 0.42 4.34
C LEU A 46 24.58 1.71 4.84
N ARG A 47 23.99 2.89 4.58
CA ARG A 47 24.51 4.19 5.06
C ARG A 47 24.12 4.49 6.51
N ALA A 48 22.98 3.99 6.97
CA ALA A 48 22.52 4.13 8.35
C ALA A 48 22.13 2.76 8.96
N PRO A 49 23.08 1.82 9.08
CA PRO A 49 22.76 0.44 9.45
C PRO A 49 22.19 0.35 10.87
N GLY A 50 22.70 1.12 11.83
CA GLY A 50 22.24 1.08 13.21
C GLY A 50 20.74 1.41 13.34
N ALA A 51 20.32 2.59 12.88
CA ALA A 51 18.93 3.02 13.00
C ALA A 51 17.98 2.15 12.15
N SER A 52 18.41 1.76 10.95
CA SER A 52 17.59 0.97 10.02
C SER A 52 17.41 -0.48 10.48
N LEU A 53 18.48 -1.14 10.96
CA LEU A 53 18.39 -2.52 11.48
C LEU A 53 17.65 -2.57 12.80
N LEU A 54 17.83 -1.59 13.70
CA LEU A 54 17.06 -1.54 14.95
C LEU A 54 15.56 -1.30 14.69
N HIS A 55 15.23 -0.44 13.72
CA HIS A 55 13.85 -0.29 13.26
C HIS A 55 13.29 -1.64 12.76
N GLY A 56 13.99 -2.31 11.84
CA GLY A 56 13.58 -3.61 11.31
C GLY A 56 13.46 -4.68 12.40
N LEU A 57 14.37 -4.70 13.37
CA LEU A 57 14.36 -5.63 14.50
C LEU A 57 13.13 -5.40 15.38
N LEU A 58 12.76 -4.16 15.69
CA LEU A 58 11.55 -3.86 16.47
C LEU A 58 10.28 -4.37 15.77
N VAL A 59 10.18 -4.14 14.46
CA VAL A 59 9.04 -4.64 13.66
C VAL A 59 9.04 -6.18 13.62
N ALA A 60 10.19 -6.80 13.42
CA ALA A 60 10.33 -8.26 13.40
C ALA A 60 9.97 -8.90 14.74
N VAL A 61 10.40 -8.31 15.87
CA VAL A 61 10.02 -8.76 17.22
C VAL A 61 8.51 -8.66 17.41
N GLY A 62 7.87 -7.57 16.96
CA GLY A 62 6.42 -7.44 17.01
C GLY A 62 5.69 -8.55 16.23
N GLY A 63 6.13 -8.82 15.00
CA GLY A 63 5.61 -9.93 14.19
C GLY A 63 5.85 -11.30 14.83
N TRP A 64 7.03 -11.51 15.42
CA TRP A 64 7.37 -12.75 16.11
C TRP A 64 6.50 -12.99 17.35
N VAL A 65 6.24 -11.94 18.13
CA VAL A 65 5.30 -12.02 19.27
C VAL A 65 3.91 -12.41 18.79
N ILE A 66 3.40 -11.77 17.73
CA ILE A 66 2.10 -12.14 17.13
C ILE A 66 2.10 -13.61 16.71
N LEU A 67 3.15 -14.08 16.03
CA LEU A 67 3.26 -15.47 15.60
C LEU A 67 3.21 -16.44 16.79
N VAL A 68 4.04 -16.22 17.81
CA VAL A 68 4.08 -17.10 19.00
C VAL A 68 2.75 -17.12 19.75
N LEU A 69 2.11 -15.96 19.93
CA LEU A 69 0.80 -15.87 20.60
C LEU A 69 -0.29 -16.60 19.81
N THR A 70 -0.29 -16.46 18.49
CA THR A 70 -1.32 -17.06 17.63
C THR A 70 -1.13 -18.56 17.42
N LEU A 71 0.10 -19.07 17.51
CA LEU A 71 0.37 -20.51 17.58
C LEU A 71 -0.21 -21.14 18.86
N ARG A 72 -0.24 -20.39 19.97
CA ARG A 72 -0.85 -20.86 21.23
C ARG A 72 -2.36 -20.66 21.25
N TRP A 73 -2.84 -19.54 20.73
CA TRP A 73 -4.23 -19.13 20.73
C TRP A 73 -4.67 -18.77 19.32
N TRP A 74 -4.98 -19.81 18.53
CA TRP A 74 -5.29 -19.67 17.10
C TRP A 74 -6.41 -18.67 16.79
N TYR A 75 -7.40 -18.56 17.70
CA TYR A 75 -8.52 -17.62 17.56
C TYR A 75 -8.11 -16.14 17.63
N LEU A 76 -6.91 -15.82 18.16
CA LEU A 76 -6.37 -14.46 18.15
C LEU A 76 -5.77 -14.07 16.80
N LEU A 77 -5.51 -15.04 15.91
CA LEU A 77 -4.80 -14.83 14.66
C LEU A 77 -5.44 -13.76 13.76
N PRO A 78 -6.76 -13.77 13.51
CA PRO A 78 -7.40 -12.74 12.69
C PRO A 78 -7.24 -11.34 13.30
N GLY A 79 -7.46 -11.21 14.61
CA GLY A 79 -7.37 -9.91 15.30
C GLY A 79 -5.94 -9.37 15.35
N ALA A 80 -4.97 -10.22 15.69
CA ALA A 80 -3.57 -9.84 15.77
C ALA A 80 -2.99 -9.49 14.38
N PHE A 81 -3.36 -10.25 13.35
CA PHE A 81 -3.00 -9.95 11.97
C PHE A 81 -3.60 -8.62 11.49
N SER A 82 -4.90 -8.40 11.72
CA SER A 82 -5.56 -7.12 11.37
C SER A 82 -4.95 -5.93 12.11
N GLY A 83 -4.60 -6.10 13.40
CA GLY A 83 -3.91 -5.07 14.17
C GLY A 83 -2.52 -4.75 13.62
N PHE A 84 -1.77 -5.75 13.17
CA PHE A 84 -0.48 -5.54 12.53
C PHE A 84 -0.60 -4.78 11.20
N VAL A 85 -1.56 -5.17 10.36
CA VAL A 85 -1.85 -4.48 9.08
C VAL A 85 -2.25 -3.02 9.32
N LEU A 86 -3.06 -2.76 10.36
CA LEU A 86 -3.48 -1.40 10.73
C LEU A 86 -2.29 -0.50 11.09
N VAL A 87 -1.29 -1.02 11.79
CA VAL A 87 -0.12 -0.27 12.25
C VAL A 87 0.99 -0.22 11.17
N GLY A 88 0.97 -1.12 10.20
CA GLY A 88 1.96 -1.25 9.12
C GLY A 88 2.33 0.08 8.42
N PRO A 89 1.36 0.89 7.93
CA PRO A 89 1.66 2.17 7.29
C PRO A 89 2.40 3.16 8.19
N ILE A 90 2.10 3.15 9.49
CA ILE A 90 2.77 4.00 10.48
C ILE A 90 4.21 3.51 10.66
N LEU A 91 4.43 2.19 10.75
CA LEU A 91 5.79 1.64 10.87
C LEU A 91 6.65 2.03 9.67
N ALA A 92 6.11 1.95 8.45
CA ALA A 92 6.80 2.32 7.22
C ALA A 92 7.33 3.77 7.22
N THR A 93 6.66 4.70 7.90
CA THR A 93 7.15 6.09 8.03
C THR A 93 8.51 6.20 8.70
N GLY A 94 8.87 5.23 9.55
CA GLY A 94 10.17 5.18 10.18
C GLY A 94 11.31 5.08 9.16
N LEU A 95 11.18 4.15 8.21
CA LEU A 95 12.16 4.00 7.13
C LEU A 95 12.13 5.19 6.16
N TYR A 96 10.94 5.70 5.83
CA TYR A 96 10.83 6.88 4.98
C TYR A 96 11.51 8.11 5.59
N GLU A 97 11.38 8.31 6.90
CA GLU A 97 12.05 9.41 7.60
C GLU A 97 13.57 9.22 7.60
N LEU A 98 14.07 7.99 7.75
CA LEU A 98 15.52 7.71 7.64
C LEU A 98 16.05 8.05 6.24
N SER A 99 15.39 7.58 5.19
CA SER A 99 15.75 7.91 3.80
C SER A 99 15.66 9.42 3.52
N ARG A 100 14.61 10.10 4.00
CA ARG A 100 14.45 11.55 3.85
C ARG A 100 15.61 12.31 4.50
N ARG A 101 16.01 11.92 5.72
CA ARG A 101 17.13 12.54 6.43
C ARG A 101 18.46 12.31 5.74
N LEU A 102 18.72 11.07 5.29
CA LEU A 102 19.92 10.75 4.52
C LEU A 102 20.00 11.57 3.23
N ALA A 103 18.88 11.76 2.53
CA ALA A 103 18.82 12.61 1.34
C ALA A 103 19.06 14.11 1.66
N ALA A 104 18.66 14.57 2.84
CA ALA A 104 18.89 15.94 3.33
C ALA A 104 20.28 16.14 3.96
N GLY A 105 21.11 15.10 4.09
CA GLY A 105 22.39 15.16 4.83
C GLY A 105 22.22 15.30 6.34
N GLU A 106 21.03 15.04 6.87
CA GLU A 106 20.71 15.09 8.31
C GLU A 106 21.07 13.77 9.00
N PRO A 107 21.35 13.77 10.33
CA PRO A 107 21.62 12.56 11.08
C PRO A 107 20.40 11.63 11.15
N ALA A 108 20.57 10.41 10.65
CA ALA A 108 19.59 9.33 10.65
C ALA A 108 19.61 8.58 12.00
N THR A 109 18.75 8.97 12.93
CA THR A 109 18.73 8.44 14.31
C THR A 109 17.43 7.69 14.63
N LEU A 110 17.47 6.81 15.63
CA LEU A 110 16.25 6.14 16.12
C LEU A 110 15.22 7.11 16.70
N ALA A 111 15.68 8.20 17.32
CA ALA A 111 14.78 9.23 17.84
C ALA A 111 13.89 9.82 16.72
N ALA A 112 14.44 9.97 15.51
CA ALA A 112 13.68 10.39 14.34
C ALA A 112 12.62 9.37 13.92
N VAL A 113 12.94 8.07 13.96
CA VAL A 113 12.01 6.98 13.68
C VAL A 113 10.82 7.02 14.65
N PHE A 114 11.09 7.11 15.95
CA PHE A 114 10.03 7.20 16.96
C PHE A 114 9.20 8.48 16.82
N ALA A 115 9.85 9.60 16.46
CA ALA A 115 9.13 10.84 16.17
C ALA A 115 8.22 10.71 14.93
N ALA A 116 8.68 10.02 13.88
CA ALA A 116 7.86 9.73 12.70
C ALA A 116 6.65 8.86 13.04
N TRP A 117 6.85 7.79 13.83
CA TRP A 117 5.76 6.95 14.31
C TRP A 117 4.73 7.72 15.12
N LYS A 118 5.17 8.62 16.01
CA LYS A 118 4.27 9.48 16.80
C LYS A 118 3.50 10.49 15.96
N ARG A 119 4.06 10.93 14.83
CA ARG A 119 3.35 11.85 13.92
C ARG A 119 2.14 11.18 13.26
N GLY A 120 2.20 9.86 13.05
CA GLY A 120 1.07 8.96 12.74
C GLY A 120 -0.13 9.64 12.10
N THR A 121 0.07 10.27 10.93
CA THR A 121 -0.89 11.25 10.42
C THR A 121 -2.24 10.59 10.13
N ARG A 122 -3.34 11.32 10.32
CA ARG A 122 -4.71 10.82 10.12
C ARG A 122 -4.91 10.04 8.79
N PRO A 123 -4.33 10.43 7.64
CA PRO A 123 -4.42 9.65 6.40
C PRO A 123 -3.79 8.25 6.49
N LEU A 124 -2.67 8.10 7.20
CA LEU A 124 -2.00 6.81 7.37
C LEU A 124 -2.81 5.86 8.25
N VAL A 125 -3.49 6.39 9.26
CA VAL A 125 -4.42 5.61 10.09
C VAL A 125 -5.60 5.14 9.25
N TRP A 126 -6.17 6.02 8.42
CA TRP A 126 -7.25 5.65 7.50
C TRP A 126 -6.80 4.63 6.44
N LEU A 127 -5.58 4.77 5.93
CA LEU A 127 -4.98 3.79 5.02
C LEU A 127 -4.85 2.43 5.73
N GLY A 128 -4.29 2.40 6.93
CA GLY A 128 -4.18 1.17 7.73
C GLY A 128 -5.55 0.53 7.98
N LEU A 129 -6.56 1.34 8.30
CA LEU A 129 -7.92 0.86 8.52
C LEU A 129 -8.54 0.32 7.24
N GLY A 130 -8.35 1.01 6.11
CA GLY A 130 -8.78 0.55 4.79
C GLY A 130 -8.12 -0.77 4.41
N LEU A 131 -6.82 -0.92 4.64
CA LEU A 131 -6.08 -2.16 4.41
C LEU A 131 -6.57 -3.30 5.33
N ALA A 132 -6.82 -3.02 6.61
CA ALA A 132 -7.34 -4.00 7.55
C ALA A 132 -8.75 -4.47 7.17
N LEU A 133 -9.63 -3.55 6.75
CA LEU A 133 -10.97 -3.85 6.24
C LEU A 133 -10.90 -4.68 4.95
N ALA A 134 -10.07 -4.27 3.99
CA ALA A 134 -9.88 -5.00 2.74
C ALA A 134 -9.34 -6.41 3.00
N GLY A 135 -8.34 -6.55 3.88
CA GLY A 135 -7.79 -7.85 4.28
C GLY A 135 -8.83 -8.73 5.00
N THR A 136 -9.64 -8.14 5.87
CA THR A 136 -10.72 -8.87 6.56
C THR A 136 -11.78 -9.35 5.58
N LEU A 137 -12.22 -8.49 4.66
CA LEU A 137 -13.16 -8.85 3.60
C LEU A 137 -12.60 -9.96 2.72
N TRP A 138 -11.30 -9.91 2.40
CA TRP A 138 -10.61 -10.95 1.66
C TRP A 138 -10.60 -12.31 2.40
N VAL A 139 -10.30 -12.31 3.69
CA VAL A 139 -10.35 -13.53 4.53
C VAL A 139 -11.78 -14.10 4.57
N MET A 140 -12.79 -13.25 4.75
CA MET A 140 -14.19 -13.68 4.74
C MET A 140 -14.62 -14.25 3.38
N LEU A 141 -14.27 -13.57 2.28
CA LEU A 141 -14.55 -14.05 0.93
C LEU A 141 -13.86 -15.39 0.67
N SER A 142 -12.60 -15.52 1.09
CA SER A 142 -11.84 -16.77 0.99
C SER A 142 -12.51 -17.89 1.78
N ALA A 143 -12.94 -17.63 3.00
CA ALA A 143 -13.64 -18.61 3.83
C ALA A 143 -14.97 -19.06 3.20
N VAL A 144 -15.75 -18.14 2.63
CA VAL A 144 -16.99 -18.46 1.91
C VAL A 144 -16.71 -19.32 0.67
N LEU A 145 -15.73 -18.94 -0.15
CA LEU A 145 -15.34 -19.73 -1.33
C LEU A 145 -14.90 -21.14 -0.93
N VAL A 146 -14.07 -21.27 0.10
CA VAL A 146 -13.65 -22.57 0.60
C VAL A 146 -14.86 -23.37 1.11
N ALA A 147 -15.77 -22.77 1.87
CA ALA A 147 -16.95 -23.45 2.39
C ALA A 147 -17.93 -23.93 1.29
N LEU A 148 -18.00 -23.22 0.16
CA LEU A 148 -18.86 -23.60 -0.97
C LEU A 148 -18.27 -24.75 -1.81
N PHE A 149 -16.95 -24.81 -1.94
CA PHE A 149 -16.27 -25.74 -2.85
C PHE A 149 -15.58 -26.92 -2.16
N VAL A 150 -15.19 -26.78 -0.89
CA VAL A 150 -14.48 -27.81 -0.11
C VAL A 150 -15.39 -28.36 0.97
N ARG A 151 -15.69 -29.65 0.89
CA ARG A 151 -16.53 -30.37 1.87
C ARG A 151 -15.72 -31.06 2.97
N ALA A 152 -14.40 -31.10 2.82
CA ALA A 152 -13.48 -31.70 3.78
C ALA A 152 -12.97 -30.65 4.79
N PRO A 153 -12.74 -31.01 6.05
CA PRO A 153 -12.16 -30.11 7.03
C PRO A 153 -10.70 -29.78 6.64
N ILE A 154 -10.38 -28.49 6.56
CA ILE A 154 -9.01 -28.02 6.34
C ILE A 154 -8.40 -27.74 7.71
N THR A 155 -7.59 -28.69 8.20
CA THR A 155 -7.00 -28.63 9.55
C THR A 155 -5.54 -28.21 9.55
N ASP A 156 -4.85 -28.27 8.41
CA ASP A 156 -3.44 -27.93 8.28
C ASP A 156 -3.07 -27.38 6.88
N ILE A 157 -1.80 -26.96 6.74
CA ILE A 157 -1.24 -26.40 5.51
C ILE A 157 -1.20 -27.44 4.39
N GLU A 158 -0.98 -28.72 4.73
CA GLU A 158 -0.94 -29.79 3.73
C GLU A 158 -2.33 -30.02 3.12
N ALA A 159 -3.37 -30.06 3.95
CA ALA A 159 -4.75 -30.14 3.55
C ALA A 159 -5.15 -28.93 2.70
N PHE A 160 -4.69 -27.72 3.05
CA PHE A 160 -4.88 -26.53 2.21
C PHE A 160 -4.26 -26.72 0.82
N LEU A 161 -2.99 -27.11 0.75
CA LEU A 161 -2.29 -27.30 -0.53
C LEU A 161 -2.94 -28.38 -1.38
N ARG A 162 -3.29 -29.54 -0.78
CA ARG A 162 -3.91 -30.66 -1.50
C ARG A 162 -5.33 -30.34 -1.98
N HIS A 163 -6.17 -29.75 -1.13
CA HIS A 163 -7.60 -29.59 -1.41
C HIS A 163 -7.96 -28.27 -2.09
N ILE A 164 -7.13 -27.23 -1.95
CA ILE A 164 -7.37 -25.92 -2.58
C ILE A 164 -6.46 -25.75 -3.79
N VAL A 165 -5.14 -25.87 -3.62
CA VAL A 165 -4.17 -25.50 -4.67
C VAL A 165 -3.98 -26.60 -5.72
N LEU A 166 -3.79 -27.84 -5.26
CA LEU A 166 -3.44 -28.99 -6.10
C LEU A 166 -4.66 -29.84 -6.48
N SER A 167 -5.87 -29.40 -6.11
CA SER A 167 -7.11 -30.13 -6.37
C SER A 167 -7.38 -30.18 -7.88
N GLN A 168 -6.97 -31.30 -8.49
CA GLN A 168 -7.10 -31.58 -9.91
C GLN A 168 -8.58 -31.79 -10.24
N GLY A 169 -9.26 -30.73 -10.65
CA GLY A 169 -10.66 -30.74 -11.08
C GLY A 169 -11.55 -29.67 -10.46
N SER A 170 -11.06 -28.89 -9.48
CA SER A 170 -11.84 -27.79 -8.91
C SER A 170 -11.48 -26.44 -9.54
N ASN A 171 -12.49 -25.65 -9.92
CA ASN A 171 -12.30 -24.25 -10.34
C ASN A 171 -12.02 -23.30 -9.17
N LEU A 172 -11.88 -23.84 -7.94
CA LEU A 172 -11.71 -23.05 -6.72
C LEU A 172 -10.43 -22.22 -6.78
N PHE A 173 -9.28 -22.81 -7.08
CA PHE A 173 -8.02 -22.09 -7.08
C PHE A 173 -7.95 -20.97 -8.13
N PRO A 174 -8.30 -21.20 -9.42
CA PRO A 174 -8.36 -20.12 -10.39
C PRO A 174 -9.34 -19.00 -10.00
N LEU A 175 -10.55 -19.35 -9.55
CA LEU A 175 -11.55 -18.37 -9.12
C LEU A 175 -11.08 -17.56 -7.91
N TRP A 176 -10.49 -18.24 -6.93
CA TRP A 176 -9.91 -17.61 -5.74
C TRP A 176 -8.77 -16.67 -6.13
N LEU A 177 -7.85 -17.09 -7.00
CA LEU A 177 -6.75 -16.24 -7.49
C LEU A 177 -7.27 -15.01 -8.24
N MET A 178 -8.28 -15.17 -9.12
CA MET A 178 -8.89 -14.06 -9.84
C MET A 178 -9.59 -13.07 -8.92
N ALA A 179 -10.34 -13.56 -7.93
CA ALA A 179 -10.99 -12.72 -6.93
C ALA A 179 -9.95 -11.93 -6.11
N GLY A 180 -8.83 -12.57 -5.75
CA GLY A 180 -7.72 -11.91 -5.05
C GLY A 180 -7.03 -10.86 -5.91
N GLY A 181 -6.77 -11.16 -7.17
CA GLY A 181 -6.21 -10.22 -8.13
C GLY A 181 -7.10 -9.00 -8.35
N LEU A 182 -8.41 -9.19 -8.46
CA LEU A 182 -9.37 -8.09 -8.58
C LEU A 182 -9.41 -7.24 -7.31
N GLY A 183 -9.48 -7.88 -6.13
CA GLY A 183 -9.45 -7.19 -4.85
C GLY A 183 -8.18 -6.36 -4.67
N ALA A 184 -7.02 -6.94 -4.97
CA ALA A 184 -5.73 -6.25 -4.94
C ALA A 184 -5.68 -5.07 -5.91
N SER A 185 -6.25 -5.22 -7.12
CA SER A 185 -6.31 -4.15 -8.12
C SER A 185 -7.17 -2.96 -7.66
N ILE A 186 -8.30 -3.24 -7.00
CA ILE A 186 -9.17 -2.20 -6.41
C ILE A 186 -8.43 -1.46 -5.30
N VAL A 187 -7.84 -2.18 -4.35
CA VAL A 187 -7.06 -1.57 -3.25
C VAL A 187 -5.90 -0.74 -3.81
N PHE A 188 -5.20 -1.24 -4.82
CA PHE A 188 -4.13 -0.51 -5.49
C PHE A 188 -4.65 0.78 -6.14
N ALA A 189 -5.73 0.72 -6.93
CA ALA A 189 -6.31 1.89 -7.58
C ALA A 189 -6.75 2.97 -6.57
N LEU A 190 -7.29 2.56 -5.42
CA LEU A 190 -7.70 3.48 -4.35
C LEU A 190 -6.51 4.10 -3.60
N THR A 191 -5.37 3.40 -3.53
CA THR A 191 -4.22 3.84 -2.73
C THR A 191 -3.17 4.59 -3.55
N VAL A 192 -3.08 4.33 -4.85
CA VAL A 192 -2.12 4.99 -5.74
C VAL A 192 -2.54 6.42 -6.12
N ILE A 193 -3.84 6.71 -6.06
CA ILE A 193 -4.41 8.04 -6.30
C ILE A 193 -4.93 8.58 -4.97
N SER A 194 -4.03 9.00 -4.07
CA SER A 194 -4.49 9.58 -2.80
C SER A 194 -3.49 10.50 -2.13
#